data_AF-A0A935ZFH8-F1
#
_entry.id   AF-A0A935ZFH8-F1
#
_cell.length_a   1.000
_cell.length_b   1.000
_cell.length_c   1.000
_cell.angle_alpha   90.00
_cell.angle_beta   90.00
_cell.angle_gamma   90.00
#
_symmetry.space_group_name_H-M   'P 1'
#
loop_
_entity.id
_entity.type
_entity.pdbx_description
1 polymer ?
#
loop_
_entity_poly.entity_id
_entity_poly.type
_entity_poly.pdbx_seq_one_letter_code
_entity_poly.pdbx_strand_id
1 'polypeptide(L)'
;MTVRGWNDNWQPIFDALGRLRRSWPTRGWTWDSRLVCLTSSFTVEQEVQAKAAVAEAMPAQYTHASITRAPQPLQDVVERSGGIRANQIALSIGPSAGLLVFGLWWPWGDGETISFRLGLADVDAAKEPNQRFRDLFGVSF
;
A
#
# COMPACT_ATOMS: atom_id res chain seq x y z
N MET A 1 13.58 4.37 -13.46
CA MET A 1 14.57 3.27 -13.45
C MET A 1 13.77 1.98 -13.44
N THR A 2 13.78 1.18 -14.50
CA THR A 2 12.88 0.01 -14.61
C THR A 2 13.40 -1.14 -13.76
N VAL A 3 12.62 -1.60 -12.79
CA VAL A 3 12.92 -2.77 -11.96
C VAL A 3 13.03 -4.02 -12.86
N ARG A 4 14.21 -4.65 -12.89
CA ARG A 4 14.51 -5.78 -13.80
C ARG A 4 14.28 -7.16 -13.16
N GLY A 5 14.37 -7.27 -11.84
CA GLY A 5 14.24 -8.51 -11.07
C GLY A 5 14.38 -8.22 -9.57
N TRP A 6 14.39 -9.25 -8.73
CA TRP A 6 14.59 -9.12 -7.29
C TRP A 6 15.91 -8.41 -6.90
N ASN A 7 15.88 -7.68 -5.78
CA ASN A 7 17.04 -7.05 -5.15
C ASN A 7 16.96 -7.32 -3.64
N ASP A 8 18.01 -7.90 -3.06
CA ASP A 8 18.02 -8.29 -1.64
C ASP A 8 17.88 -7.10 -0.68
N ASN A 9 18.19 -5.87 -1.13
CA ASN A 9 17.95 -4.65 -0.36
C ASN A 9 16.45 -4.37 -0.13
N TRP A 10 15.55 -5.09 -0.80
CA TRP A 10 14.10 -5.02 -0.57
C TRP A 10 13.63 -5.98 0.51
N GLN A 11 14.45 -6.91 0.98
CA GLN A 11 14.04 -7.87 2.01
C GLN A 11 13.48 -7.18 3.28
N PRO A 12 14.09 -6.11 3.82
CA PRO A 12 13.53 -5.42 4.99
C PRO A 12 12.13 -4.83 4.76
N ILE A 13 11.86 -4.36 3.53
CA ILE A 13 10.53 -3.87 3.14
C ILE A 13 9.53 -5.03 3.15
N PHE A 14 9.89 -6.16 2.54
CA PHE A 14 9.03 -7.34 2.50
C PHE A 14 8.79 -7.94 3.90
N ASP A 15 9.78 -7.89 4.79
CA ASP A 15 9.61 -8.31 6.19
C ASP A 15 8.61 -7.40 6.93
N ALA A 16 8.66 -6.08 6.70
CA ALA A 16 7.69 -5.13 7.24
C ALA A 16 6.28 -5.39 6.71
N LEU A 17 6.14 -5.67 5.41
CA LEU A 17 4.87 -6.06 4.80
C LEU A 17 4.35 -7.40 5.35
N GLY A 18 5.24 -8.34 5.65
CA GLY A 18 4.88 -9.59 6.32
C GLY A 18 4.34 -9.37 7.73
N ARG A 19 4.91 -8.41 8.48
CA ARG A 19 4.37 -7.99 9.79
C ARG A 19 3.00 -7.33 9.62
N LEU A 20 2.86 -6.40 8.69
CA LEU A 20 1.59 -5.76 8.34
C LEU A 20 0.49 -6.78 8.06
N ARG A 21 0.76 -7.78 7.22
CA ARG A 21 -0.20 -8.85 6.91
C ARG A 21 -0.63 -9.61 8.17
N ARG A 22 0.30 -9.92 9.06
CA ARG A 22 0.03 -10.71 10.28
C ARG A 22 -0.78 -9.93 11.32
N SER A 23 -0.57 -8.61 11.41
CA SER A 23 -1.28 -7.75 12.36
C SER A 23 -2.59 -7.15 11.81
N TRP A 24 -2.84 -7.30 10.50
CA TRP A 24 -4.04 -6.79 9.84
C TRP A 24 -5.33 -7.36 10.47
N PRO A 25 -6.36 -6.53 10.71
CA PRO A 25 -7.57 -6.96 11.41
C PRO A 25 -8.42 -7.96 10.62
N THR A 26 -8.34 -7.94 9.29
CA THR A 26 -9.10 -8.85 8.43
C THR A 26 -8.19 -9.87 7.78
N ARG A 27 -8.72 -11.07 7.52
CA ARG A 27 -7.94 -12.17 6.91
C ARG A 27 -7.96 -12.14 5.37
N GLY A 28 -8.78 -11.29 4.77
CA GLY A 28 -8.98 -11.23 3.32
C GLY A 28 -8.27 -10.04 2.69
N TRP A 29 -7.24 -10.32 1.90
CA TRP A 29 -6.72 -9.41 0.89
C TRP A 29 -7.20 -9.91 -0.47
N THR A 30 -7.52 -8.98 -1.36
CA THR A 30 -7.92 -9.27 -2.74
C THR A 30 -7.04 -8.49 -3.70
N TRP A 31 -6.97 -8.91 -4.97
CA TRP A 31 -6.24 -8.19 -6.00
C TRP A 31 -7.17 -7.24 -6.75
N ASP A 32 -6.79 -5.97 -6.82
CA ASP A 32 -7.42 -4.97 -7.69
C ASP A 32 -6.58 -4.84 -8.97
N SER A 33 -7.08 -5.43 -10.06
CA SER A 33 -6.41 -5.39 -11.36
C SER A 33 -6.40 -4.00 -12.01
N ARG A 34 -7.32 -3.10 -11.61
CA ARG A 34 -7.40 -1.75 -12.17
C ARG A 34 -6.27 -0.87 -11.67
N LEU A 35 -5.90 -1.04 -10.40
CA LEU A 35 -4.84 -0.28 -9.74
C LEU A 35 -3.56 -1.10 -9.52
N VAL A 36 -3.56 -2.37 -9.91
CA VAL A 36 -2.42 -3.31 -9.79
C VAL A 36 -1.93 -3.36 -8.33
N CYS A 37 -2.86 -3.56 -7.41
CA CYS A 37 -2.58 -3.50 -5.98
C CYS A 37 -3.46 -4.46 -5.18
N LEU A 38 -3.05 -4.72 -3.95
CA LEU A 38 -3.86 -5.44 -2.98
C LEU A 38 -4.90 -4.49 -2.39
N THR A 39 -6.09 -5.01 -2.14
CA THR A 39 -7.18 -4.29 -1.48
C THR A 39 -7.72 -5.10 -0.31
N SER A 40 -7.97 -4.41 0.81
CA SER A 40 -8.69 -4.93 1.95
C SER A 40 -9.71 -3.89 2.41
N SER A 41 -10.91 -4.34 2.77
CA SER A 41 -11.94 -3.49 3.37
C SER A 41 -12.22 -3.97 4.78
N PHE A 42 -12.42 -3.03 5.70
CA PHE A 42 -12.66 -3.28 7.12
C PHE A 42 -13.57 -2.19 7.68
N THR A 43 -14.15 -2.47 8.85
CA THR A 43 -15.09 -1.54 9.48
C THR A 43 -14.38 -0.51 10.35
N VAL A 44 -15.06 0.58 10.71
CA VAL A 44 -14.51 1.62 11.60
C VAL A 44 -14.12 1.05 12.98
N GLU A 45 -14.79 0.01 13.48
CA GLU A 45 -14.41 -0.67 14.74
C GLU A 45 -13.00 -1.28 14.67
N GLN A 46 -12.57 -1.68 13.47
CA GLN A 46 -11.27 -2.28 13.21
C GLN A 46 -10.19 -1.23 12.89
N GLU A 47 -10.56 0.05 12.77
CA GLU A 47 -9.67 1.15 12.38
C GLU A 47 -8.46 1.27 13.31
N VAL A 48 -8.65 1.16 14.62
CA VAL A 48 -7.56 1.29 15.60
C VAL A 48 -6.49 0.22 15.37
N GLN A 49 -6.91 -1.03 15.16
CA GLN A 49 -5.99 -2.14 14.88
C GLN A 49 -5.31 -1.97 13.51
N ALA A 50 -6.07 -1.60 12.47
CA ALA A 50 -5.50 -1.34 11.15
C ALA A 50 -4.48 -0.19 11.18
N LYS A 51 -4.76 0.91 11.87
CA LYS A 51 -3.82 2.03 12.03
C LYS A 51 -2.54 1.62 12.75
N ALA A 52 -2.64 0.80 13.80
CA ALA A 52 -1.48 0.28 14.50
C ALA A 52 -0.61 -0.59 13.56
N ALA A 53 -1.24 -1.48 12.79
CA ALA A 53 -0.55 -2.32 11.81
C ALA A 53 0.15 -1.50 10.72
N VAL A 54 -0.54 -0.48 10.16
CA VAL A 54 0.05 0.44 9.18
C VAL A 54 1.21 1.22 9.79
N ALA A 55 1.06 1.79 10.99
CA ALA A 55 2.09 2.63 11.60
C ALA A 55 3.40 1.88 11.86
N GLU A 56 3.33 0.58 12.15
CA GLU A 56 4.51 -0.28 12.33
C GLU A 56 5.25 -0.54 11.01
N ALA A 57 4.52 -0.68 9.90
CA ALA A 57 5.08 -1.08 8.62
C ALA A 57 5.41 0.11 7.70
N MET A 58 4.60 1.17 7.73
CA MET A 58 4.59 2.28 6.77
C MET A 58 4.80 3.63 7.48
N PRO A 59 6.06 4.06 7.67
CA PRO A 59 6.38 5.20 8.51
C PRO A 59 6.00 6.56 7.88
N ALA A 60 6.00 6.67 6.55
CA ALA A 60 5.72 7.92 5.86
C ALA A 60 4.23 8.04 5.54
N GLN A 61 3.60 9.15 5.96
CA GLN A 61 2.20 9.44 5.71
C GLN A 61 2.02 10.83 5.12
N TYR A 62 1.06 10.95 4.19
CA TYR A 62 0.77 12.16 3.45
C TYR A 62 -0.75 12.36 3.37
N THR A 63 -1.19 13.59 3.57
CA THR A 63 -2.59 14.01 3.43
C THR A 63 -2.75 14.86 2.18
N HIS A 64 -3.97 15.30 1.88
CA HIS A 64 -4.21 16.25 0.79
C HIS A 64 -3.34 17.54 0.88
N ALA A 65 -2.95 17.95 2.08
CA ALA A 65 -2.14 19.14 2.29
C ALA A 65 -0.63 18.89 2.12
N SER A 66 -0.17 17.64 2.24
CA SER A 66 1.25 17.29 2.22
C SER A 66 1.67 16.37 1.07
N ILE A 67 0.74 15.91 0.24
CA ILE A 67 1.02 14.98 -0.86
C ILE A 67 2.06 15.51 -1.85
N THR A 68 2.14 16.83 -2.05
CA THR A 68 3.15 17.46 -2.90
C THR A 68 4.59 17.28 -2.42
N ARG A 69 4.78 16.85 -1.16
CA ARG A 69 6.09 16.51 -0.56
C ARG A 69 6.41 15.02 -0.63
N ALA A 70 5.49 14.19 -1.12
CA ALA A 70 5.73 12.76 -1.27
C ALA A 70 6.70 12.47 -2.42
N PRO A 71 7.36 11.30 -2.45
CA PRO A 71 8.11 10.87 -3.63
C PRO A 71 7.22 10.87 -4.88
N GLN A 72 7.78 11.26 -6.03
CA GLN A 72 7.02 11.36 -7.30
C GLN A 72 6.20 10.11 -7.63
N PRO A 73 6.72 8.87 -7.49
CA PRO A 73 5.93 7.66 -7.76
C PRO A 73 4.65 7.55 -6.91
N LEU A 74 4.68 8.05 -5.67
CA LEU A 74 3.49 8.06 -4.81
C LEU A 74 2.50 9.14 -5.25
N GLN A 75 2.99 10.32 -5.65
CA GLN A 75 2.13 11.38 -6.19
C GLN A 75 1.39 10.88 -7.44
N ASP A 76 2.11 10.22 -8.35
CA ASP A 76 1.52 9.67 -9.58
C ASP A 76 0.47 8.59 -9.28
N VAL A 77 0.72 7.72 -8.28
CA VAL A 77 -0.27 6.74 -7.81
C VAL A 77 -1.54 7.42 -7.30
N VAL A 78 -1.39 8.47 -6.49
CA VAL A 78 -2.53 9.23 -5.94
C VAL A 78 -3.32 9.91 -7.05
N GLU A 79 -2.65 10.55 -8.01
CA GLU A 79 -3.28 11.21 -9.15
C GLU A 79 -4.08 10.21 -10.01
N ARG A 80 -3.47 9.07 -10.37
CA ARG A 80 -4.15 7.99 -11.11
C ARG A 80 -5.36 7.41 -10.37
N SER A 81 -5.36 7.51 -9.05
CA SER A 81 -6.46 7.05 -8.20
C SER A 81 -7.59 8.09 -8.04
N GLY A 82 -7.51 9.24 -8.72
CA GLY A 82 -8.50 10.31 -8.64
C GLY A 82 -8.19 11.38 -7.59
N GLY A 83 -6.93 11.44 -7.11
CA GLY A 83 -6.47 12.38 -6.09
C GLY A 83 -6.75 11.93 -4.66
N ILE A 84 -6.45 12.81 -3.71
CA ILE A 84 -6.57 12.57 -2.26
C ILE A 84 -7.47 13.64 -1.63
N ARG A 85 -8.45 13.20 -0.83
CA ARG A 85 -9.39 14.07 -0.10
C ARG A 85 -8.96 14.26 1.36
N ALA A 86 -9.63 15.16 2.08
CA ALA A 86 -9.26 15.56 3.43
C ALA A 86 -9.23 14.41 4.47
N ASN A 87 -10.09 13.39 4.30
CA ASN A 87 -10.19 12.23 5.18
C ASN A 87 -9.36 11.02 4.70
N GLN A 88 -8.56 11.19 3.65
CA GLN A 88 -7.78 10.12 3.03
C GLN A 88 -6.31 10.31 3.32
N ILE A 89 -5.58 9.20 3.40
CA ILE A 89 -4.15 9.20 3.72
C ILE A 89 -3.42 8.35 2.70
N ALA A 90 -2.34 8.90 2.13
CA ALA A 90 -1.38 8.15 1.34
C ALA A 90 -0.17 7.80 2.21
N LEU A 91 0.30 6.57 2.12
CA LEU A 91 1.34 5.97 2.94
C LEU A 91 2.45 5.45 2.05
N SER A 92 3.68 5.39 2.56
CA SER A 92 4.75 4.73 1.81
C SER A 92 5.84 4.08 2.68
N ILE A 93 6.53 3.12 2.07
CA ILE A 93 7.82 2.58 2.50
C ILE A 93 8.82 2.78 1.35
N GLY A 94 9.98 3.35 1.68
CA GLY A 94 11.03 3.67 0.71
C GLY A 94 10.96 5.11 0.18
N PRO A 95 11.61 5.41 -0.96
CA PRO A 95 12.21 4.45 -1.88
C PRO A 95 13.49 3.78 -1.33
N SER A 96 13.63 2.47 -1.51
CA SER A 96 14.87 1.71 -1.25
C SER A 96 15.28 0.94 -2.50
N ALA A 97 16.50 1.16 -2.99
CA ALA A 97 17.01 0.57 -4.23
C ALA A 97 16.00 0.64 -5.41
N GLY A 98 15.30 1.77 -5.53
CA GLY A 98 14.32 2.03 -6.58
C GLY A 98 12.93 1.43 -6.38
N LEU A 99 12.67 0.71 -5.28
CA LEU A 99 11.34 0.21 -4.93
C LEU A 99 10.64 1.15 -3.95
N LEU A 100 9.40 1.51 -4.27
CA LEU A 100 8.50 2.23 -3.38
C LEU A 100 7.22 1.42 -3.19
N VAL A 101 6.85 1.15 -1.95
CA VAL A 101 5.56 0.58 -1.61
C VAL A 101 4.63 1.73 -1.26
N PHE A 102 3.43 1.76 -1.82
CA PHE A 102 2.40 2.72 -1.49
C PHE A 102 1.27 2.04 -0.73
N GLY A 103 0.62 2.81 0.14
CA GLY A 103 -0.61 2.45 0.84
C GLY A 103 -1.61 3.59 0.70
N LEU A 104 -2.89 3.30 0.50
CA LEU A 104 -3.91 4.31 0.31
C LEU A 104 -5.09 3.97 1.20
N TRP A 105 -5.32 4.85 2.17
CA TRP A 105 -6.34 4.72 3.19
C TRP A 105 -7.57 5.55 2.80
N TRP A 106 -8.67 4.87 2.52
CA TRP A 106 -9.89 5.44 1.96
C TRP A 106 -11.12 5.13 2.82
N PRO A 107 -11.52 6.04 3.72
CA PRO A 107 -12.84 6.01 4.33
C PRO A 107 -13.87 6.44 3.29
N TRP A 108 -14.92 5.64 3.10
CA TRP A 108 -15.96 5.91 2.10
C TRP A 108 -16.91 7.04 2.49
N GLY A 109 -16.94 7.42 3.77
CA GLY A 109 -17.82 8.47 4.29
C GLY A 109 -19.24 7.99 4.59
N ASP A 110 -19.49 6.68 4.49
CA ASP A 110 -20.69 6.00 4.97
C ASP A 110 -20.69 5.80 6.50
N GLY A 111 -19.57 6.10 7.16
CA GLY A 111 -19.38 5.94 8.61
C GLY A 111 -19.08 4.52 9.05
N GLU A 112 -18.96 3.58 8.10
CA GLU A 112 -18.83 2.15 8.39
C GLU A 112 -17.62 1.55 7.69
N THR A 113 -17.39 1.89 6.42
CA THR A 113 -16.42 1.18 5.57
C THR A 113 -15.16 2.00 5.35
N ILE A 114 -14.02 1.36 5.62
CA ILE A 114 -12.70 1.84 5.21
C ILE A 114 -12.09 0.82 4.26
N SER A 115 -11.52 1.30 3.16
CA SER A 115 -10.73 0.48 2.25
C SER A 115 -9.27 0.90 2.30
N PHE A 116 -8.40 -0.09 2.36
CA PHE A 116 -6.97 0.09 2.30
C PHE A 116 -6.44 -0.61 1.06
N ARG A 117 -5.71 0.14 0.23
CA ARG A 117 -5.03 -0.39 -0.96
C ARG A 117 -3.53 -0.35 -0.74
N LEU A 118 -2.82 -1.40 -1.14
CA LEU A 118 -1.38 -1.54 -0.92
C LEU A 118 -0.72 -2.11 -2.19
N GLY A 119 0.32 -1.45 -2.70
CA GLY A 119 0.95 -1.86 -3.95
C GLY A 119 2.37 -1.36 -4.12
N LEU A 120 3.01 -1.77 -5.22
CA LEU A 120 4.35 -1.33 -5.60
C LEU A 120 4.23 -0.23 -6.65
N ALA A 121 4.81 0.94 -6.41
CA ALA A 121 4.78 2.05 -7.37
C ALA A 121 5.78 1.78 -8.51
N ASP A 122 5.33 2.03 -9.75
CA ASP A 122 6.11 1.91 -10.99
C ASP A 122 6.83 0.56 -11.21
N VAL A 123 6.30 -0.50 -10.60
CA VAL A 123 6.73 -1.88 -10.85
C VAL A 123 5.69 -2.57 -11.72
N ASP A 124 6.13 -3.09 -12.86
CA ASP A 124 5.29 -3.90 -13.76
C ASP A 124 4.79 -5.17 -13.04
N ALA A 125 3.49 -5.44 -13.14
CA ALA A 125 2.79 -6.56 -12.52
C ALA A 125 3.40 -7.93 -12.86
N ALA A 126 3.99 -8.04 -14.05
CA ALA A 126 4.63 -9.27 -14.54
C ALA A 126 6.04 -9.49 -13.96
N LYS A 127 6.62 -8.51 -13.25
CA LYS A 127 7.97 -8.64 -12.68
C LYS A 127 7.94 -9.38 -11.35
N GLU A 128 9.03 -10.09 -11.10
CA GLU A 128 9.24 -10.91 -9.89
C GLU A 128 8.86 -10.19 -8.57
N PRO A 129 9.14 -8.89 -8.34
CA PRO A 129 8.78 -8.25 -7.08
C PRO A 129 7.27 -8.17 -6.86
N ASN A 130 6.48 -7.97 -7.91
CA ASN A 130 5.02 -8.00 -7.83
C ASN A 130 4.50 -9.41 -7.58
N GLN A 131 5.15 -10.45 -8.12
CA GLN A 131 4.80 -11.84 -7.82
C GLN A 131 5.06 -12.15 -6.33
N ARG A 132 6.28 -11.89 -5.84
CA ARG A 132 6.62 -12.08 -4.43
C ARG A 132 5.71 -11.26 -3.50
N PHE A 133 5.35 -10.04 -3.91
CA PHE A 133 4.45 -9.18 -3.14
C PHE A 133 3.05 -9.80 -3.02
N ARG A 134 2.50 -10.37 -4.10
CA ARG A 134 1.20 -11.05 -4.06
C ARG A 134 1.24 -12.35 -3.26
N ASP A 135 2.29 -13.14 -3.45
CA ASP A 135 2.52 -14.39 -2.69
C ASP A 135 2.62 -14.11 -1.19
N LEU A 136 3.31 -13.02 -0.82
CA LEU A 136 3.42 -12.56 0.56
C LEU A 136 2.06 -12.27 1.19
N PHE A 137 1.03 -11.87 0.42
CA PHE A 137 -0.33 -11.66 0.90
C PHE A 137 -1.28 -12.83 0.65
N GLY A 138 -0.81 -13.88 -0.02
CA GLY A 138 -1.59 -15.08 -0.33
C GLY A 138 -2.71 -14.82 -1.34
N VAL A 139 -2.50 -13.86 -2.24
CA VAL A 139 -3.49 -13.48 -3.26
C VAL A 139 -3.04 -14.01 -4.63
N SER A 140 -3.94 -14.74 -5.31
CA SER A 140 -3.74 -15.25 -6.67
C SER A 140 -4.74 -14.63 -7.64
N PHE A 141 -4.53 -14.83 -8.95
CA PHE A 141 -5.37 -14.30 -10.03
C PHE A 141 -6.74 -14.98 -10.12
#